data_AF-A0A9D9L9W3-F1
#
_entry.id   AF-A0A9D9L9W3-F1
#
_cell.length_a   1.000
_cell.length_b   1.000
_cell.length_c   1.000
_cell.angle_alpha   90.00
_cell.angle_beta   90.00
_cell.angle_gamma   90.00
#
_symmetry.space_group_name_H-M   'P 1'
#
loop_
_entity.id
_entity.type
_entity.pdbx_description
1 polymer ?
#
loop_
_entity_poly.entity_id
_entity_poly.type
_entity_poly.pdbx_seq_one_letter_code
_entity_poly.pdbx_strand_id
1 'polypeptide(L)'
;MSFLDSLLSLFGKKPAKPQTGNYMGDGNNTASRRKLAKQVYEGTGRVKANPEWAEGLNNTMLAEEMKKHIQCRYTPNFAWKKIMSTTTGPDGNLLPEYEGIAGDCGAVKNFGMKVARRDGYMMPYKYVDVQHAFKACCDNPKRCPFYLNAIGEATEMTAKMQRR
;
A
#
# COMPACT_ATOMS: atom_id res chain seq x y z
N MET A 1 -8.98 32.42 59.33
CA MET A 1 -7.83 32.46 58.41
C MET A 1 -7.33 31.01 58.22
N SER A 2 -8.18 30.12 57.71
CA SER A 2 -8.46 29.73 56.31
C SER A 2 -7.62 28.55 55.82
N PHE A 3 -8.30 27.41 55.75
CA PHE A 3 -7.90 26.05 55.36
C PHE A 3 -7.64 25.88 53.83
N LEU A 4 -7.12 26.90 53.14
CA LEU A 4 -7.11 26.93 51.65
C LEU A 4 -5.77 27.25 50.97
N ASP A 5 -4.63 27.23 51.67
CA ASP A 5 -3.31 27.38 51.00
C ASP A 5 -2.54 26.07 50.77
N SER A 6 -3.16 24.91 50.99
CA SER A 6 -2.53 23.59 50.81
C SER A 6 -3.11 22.78 49.64
N LEU A 7 -3.68 23.44 48.63
CA LEU A 7 -4.30 22.78 47.46
C LEU A 7 -3.79 23.28 46.09
N LEU A 8 -2.66 23.99 46.03
CA LEU A 8 -2.07 24.48 44.77
C LEU A 8 -0.69 23.92 44.42
N SER A 9 -0.20 22.90 45.13
CA SER A 9 1.04 22.17 44.76
C SER A 9 0.80 20.87 43.99
N LEU A 10 -0.45 20.53 43.62
CA LEU A 10 -0.79 19.27 42.92
C LEU A 10 -0.96 19.38 41.39
N PHE A 11 -0.63 20.53 40.78
CA PHE A 11 -0.63 20.72 39.31
C PHE A 11 0.73 21.21 38.80
N GLY A 12 1.78 20.44 39.09
CA GLY A 12 3.10 20.60 38.47
C GLY A 12 3.12 20.09 37.02
N LYS A 13 2.55 20.84 36.07
CA LYS A 13 2.83 20.64 34.64
C LYS A 13 4.28 21.09 34.36
N LYS A 14 5.20 20.13 34.34
CA LYS A 14 6.51 20.30 33.69
C LYS A 14 6.29 20.30 32.17
N PRO A 15 6.90 21.22 31.39
CA PRO A 15 6.85 21.13 29.93
C PRO A 15 7.54 19.85 29.46
N ALA A 16 6.86 19.10 28.59
CA ALA A 16 7.38 17.89 27.98
C ALA A 16 8.64 18.22 27.17
N LYS A 17 9.79 17.66 27.60
CA LYS A 17 10.99 17.59 26.78
C LYS A 17 10.72 16.63 25.61
N PRO A 18 11.22 16.91 24.39
CA PRO A 18 11.07 16.00 23.26
C PRO A 18 11.70 14.65 23.62
N GLN A 19 10.95 13.57 23.39
CA GLN A 19 11.42 12.20 23.56
C GLN A 19 12.54 11.93 22.56
N THR A 20 13.78 12.10 22.99
CA THR A 20 14.94 11.42 22.41
C THR A 20 14.75 9.92 22.66
N GLY A 21 14.32 9.20 21.63
CA GLY A 21 14.21 7.74 21.68
C GLY A 21 15.58 7.11 21.92
N ASN A 22 15.81 6.64 23.14
CA ASN A 22 16.88 5.71 23.46
C ASN A 22 16.59 4.37 22.77
N TYR A 23 17.17 4.14 21.59
CA TYR A 23 17.41 2.79 21.10
C TYR A 23 18.82 2.37 21.49
N MET A 24 19.02 2.03 22.76
CA MET A 24 20.10 1.14 23.15
C MET A 24 19.50 -0.25 23.33
N GLY A 25 19.73 -1.09 22.33
CA GLY A 25 19.49 -2.53 22.36
C GLY A 25 20.69 -3.19 21.71
N ASP A 26 21.74 -3.44 22.50
CA ASP A 26 22.75 -4.43 22.19
C ASP A 26 22.09 -5.81 22.29
N GLY A 27 22.09 -6.55 21.18
CA GLY A 27 21.37 -7.82 21.08
C GLY A 27 21.41 -8.35 19.66
N ASN A 28 22.53 -8.97 19.32
CA ASN A 28 22.78 -9.73 18.10
C ASN A 28 21.61 -10.68 17.80
N ASN A 29 20.76 -10.34 16.83
CA ASN A 29 19.77 -11.24 16.28
C ASN A 29 19.41 -10.80 14.85
N THR A 30 19.51 -11.75 13.94
CA THR A 30 19.07 -11.74 12.54
C THR A 30 17.55 -11.55 12.42
N ALA A 31 17.03 -10.45 12.96
CA ALA A 31 15.67 -9.98 12.76
C ALA A 31 15.61 -9.23 11.44
N SER A 32 15.14 -9.92 10.40
CA SER A 32 14.73 -9.33 9.12
C SER A 32 14.08 -7.97 9.36
N ARG A 33 14.79 -6.88 9.03
CA ARG A 33 14.26 -5.51 9.08
C ARG A 33 12.96 -5.50 8.28
N ARG A 34 11.81 -5.49 8.97
CA ARG A 34 10.50 -5.37 8.31
C ARG A 34 10.50 -4.10 7.48
N LYS A 35 10.03 -4.20 6.24
CA LYS A 35 10.07 -3.07 5.32
C LYS A 35 9.00 -2.07 5.76
N LEU A 36 9.39 -0.81 5.91
CA LEU A 36 8.56 0.18 6.60
C LEU A 36 7.49 0.81 5.70
N ALA A 37 7.77 0.99 4.40
CA ALA A 37 6.83 1.65 3.50
C ALA A 37 6.95 1.16 2.06
N LYS A 38 5.82 0.72 1.51
CA LYS A 38 5.60 0.57 0.08
C LYS A 38 4.10 0.64 -0.18
N GLN A 39 3.68 1.59 -1.01
CA GLN A 39 2.29 1.79 -1.40
C GLN A 39 1.97 1.19 -2.77
N VAL A 40 2.99 0.91 -3.58
CA VAL A 40 2.83 0.32 -4.91
C VAL A 40 3.17 -1.16 -4.89
N TYR A 41 2.21 -2.00 -5.26
CA TYR A 41 2.44 -3.41 -5.50
C TYR A 41 3.05 -3.59 -6.88
N GLU A 42 4.31 -4.03 -6.91
CA GLU A 42 5.02 -4.27 -8.15
C GLU A 42 4.73 -5.67 -8.69
N GLY A 43 4.62 -5.76 -10.01
CA GLY A 43 4.55 -7.05 -10.70
C GLY A 43 5.79 -7.90 -10.37
N THR A 44 5.61 -9.20 -10.18
CA THR A 44 6.76 -10.10 -10.03
C THR A 44 7.62 -10.00 -11.29
N GLY A 45 8.89 -9.62 -11.11
CA GLY A 45 9.84 -9.24 -12.18
C GLY A 45 10.22 -10.34 -13.18
N ARG A 46 9.49 -11.47 -13.19
CA ARG A 46 9.70 -12.62 -14.09
C ARG A 46 9.06 -12.46 -15.47
N VAL A 47 8.26 -11.41 -15.71
CA VAL A 47 7.75 -11.15 -17.06
C VAL A 47 7.76 -9.64 -17.28
N LYS A 48 8.66 -9.21 -18.17
CA LYS A 48 8.82 -7.83 -18.65
C LYS A 48 8.16 -7.60 -20.03
N ALA A 49 7.58 -8.64 -20.63
CA ALA A 49 6.94 -8.49 -21.93
C ALA A 49 5.67 -7.66 -21.75
N ASN A 50 5.71 -6.44 -22.28
CA ASN A 50 4.51 -5.66 -22.52
C ASN A 50 3.66 -6.43 -23.55
N PRO A 51 2.33 -6.37 -23.45
CA PRO A 51 1.50 -6.93 -24.51
C PRO A 51 1.73 -6.15 -25.81
N GLU A 52 1.55 -6.82 -26.95
CA GLU A 52 1.82 -6.26 -28.29
C GLU A 52 1.07 -4.93 -28.53
N TRP A 53 -0.18 -4.84 -28.06
CA TRP A 53 -0.98 -3.61 -28.19
C TRP A 53 -0.45 -2.42 -27.38
N ALA A 54 0.46 -2.64 -26.43
CA ALA A 54 1.05 -1.58 -25.60
C ALA A 54 2.40 -1.08 -26.15
N GLU A 55 2.94 -1.72 -27.19
CA GLU A 55 4.23 -1.32 -27.76
C GLU A 55 4.15 0.07 -28.42
N GLY A 56 5.14 0.92 -28.13
CA GLY A 56 5.23 2.26 -28.72
C GLY A 56 4.22 3.30 -28.21
N LEU A 57 3.30 2.96 -27.31
CA LEU A 57 2.35 3.92 -26.74
C LEU A 57 3.02 4.86 -25.75
N ASN A 58 2.63 6.14 -25.77
CA ASN A 58 3.02 7.10 -24.74
C ASN A 58 2.21 6.86 -23.44
N ASN A 59 2.65 7.46 -22.33
CA ASN A 59 2.05 7.20 -21.01
C ASN A 59 0.55 7.53 -20.91
N THR A 60 0.09 8.56 -21.63
CA THR A 60 -1.32 8.99 -21.62
C THR A 60 -2.19 8.02 -22.41
N MET A 61 -1.78 7.70 -23.63
CA MET A 61 -2.47 6.75 -24.51
C MET A 61 -2.44 5.35 -23.92
N LEU A 62 -1.34 4.94 -23.28
CA LEU A 62 -1.23 3.65 -22.64
C LEU A 62 -2.25 3.48 -21.51
N ALA A 63 -2.44 4.49 -20.66
CA ALA A 63 -3.43 4.44 -19.60
C ALA A 63 -4.87 4.35 -20.12
N GLU A 64 -5.17 5.00 -21.24
CA GLU A 64 -6.48 4.91 -21.91
C GLU A 64 -6.68 3.56 -22.59
N GLU A 65 -5.65 3.05 -23.28
CA GLU A 65 -5.71 1.76 -23.97
C GLU A 65 -5.86 0.61 -22.97
N MET A 66 -5.11 0.65 -21.86
CA MET A 66 -5.25 -0.31 -20.77
C MET A 66 -6.69 -0.46 -20.27
N LYS A 67 -7.48 0.63 -20.24
CA LYS A 67 -8.89 0.59 -19.81
C LYS A 67 -9.76 -0.24 -20.75
N LYS A 68 -9.43 -0.29 -22.04
CA LYS A 68 -10.18 -1.07 -23.05
C LYS A 68 -9.91 -2.57 -22.94
N HIS A 69 -8.73 -2.94 -22.43
CA HIS A 69 -8.30 -4.34 -22.30
C HIS A 69 -8.53 -4.92 -20.89
N ILE A 70 -9.26 -4.24 -20.01
CA ILE A 70 -9.51 -4.74 -18.64
C ILE A 70 -10.44 -5.95 -18.66
N GLN A 71 -9.96 -7.07 -18.11
CA GLN A 71 -10.76 -8.27 -17.85
C GLN A 71 -11.17 -8.41 -16.38
N CYS A 72 -10.60 -7.60 -15.49
CA CYS A 72 -10.86 -7.69 -14.05
C CYS A 72 -12.21 -7.06 -13.66
N ARG A 73 -13.03 -7.80 -12.91
CA ARG A 73 -14.33 -7.34 -12.39
C ARG A 73 -14.25 -6.08 -11.52
N TYR A 74 -13.14 -5.87 -10.81
CA TYR A 74 -12.96 -4.69 -9.95
C TYR A 74 -12.46 -3.45 -10.70
N THR A 75 -12.33 -3.54 -12.04
CA THR A 75 -12.07 -2.42 -12.98
C THR A 75 -11.13 -1.35 -12.43
N PRO A 76 -9.80 -1.58 -12.45
CA PRO A 76 -8.83 -0.60 -11.98
C PRO A 76 -8.86 0.69 -12.80
N ASN A 77 -8.63 1.82 -12.12
CA ASN A 77 -8.39 3.11 -12.75
C ASN A 77 -6.88 3.32 -12.92
N PHE A 78 -6.42 3.44 -14.17
CA PHE A 78 -5.02 3.67 -14.51
C PHE A 78 -4.76 5.15 -14.81
N ALA A 79 -3.70 5.69 -14.21
CA ALA A 79 -3.23 7.04 -14.47
C ALA A 79 -1.72 7.16 -14.18
N TRP A 80 -1.08 8.18 -14.73
CA TRP A 80 0.26 8.59 -14.31
C TRP A 80 0.20 9.11 -12.87
N LYS A 81 1.02 8.55 -11.97
CA LYS A 81 1.07 8.92 -10.56
C LYS A 81 2.51 9.08 -10.10
N LYS A 82 2.72 10.16 -9.35
CA LYS A 82 3.91 10.35 -8.52
C LYS A 82 3.52 10.08 -7.08
N ILE A 83 4.05 9.01 -6.52
CA ILE A 83 3.72 8.51 -5.19
C ILE A 83 4.91 8.79 -4.29
N MET A 84 4.66 9.56 -3.23
CA MET A 84 5.69 9.93 -2.27
C MET A 84 5.84 8.83 -1.22
N SER A 85 7.08 8.55 -0.84
CA SER A 85 7.41 7.62 0.23
C SER A 85 7.15 8.27 1.60
N THR A 86 7.27 7.51 2.67
CA THR A 86 7.19 8.03 4.04
C THR A 86 8.55 8.48 4.59
N THR A 87 9.62 8.37 3.80
CA THR A 87 10.98 8.75 4.16
C THR A 87 11.27 10.15 3.66
N THR A 88 11.69 11.02 4.58
CA THR A 88 12.20 12.35 4.26
C THR A 88 13.64 12.29 3.76
N GLY A 89 13.91 13.05 2.71
CA GLY A 89 15.24 13.26 2.15
C GLY A 89 16.07 14.26 2.96
N PRO A 90 17.32 14.48 2.55
CA PRO A 90 18.24 15.43 3.21
C PRO A 90 17.74 16.87 3.20
N ASP A 91 16.86 17.20 2.25
CA ASP A 91 16.22 18.50 2.05
C ASP A 91 14.93 18.68 2.89
N GLY A 92 14.54 17.67 3.67
CA GLY A 92 13.31 17.68 4.46
C GLY A 92 12.03 17.35 3.68
N ASN A 93 12.11 17.15 2.36
CA ASN A 93 10.97 16.75 1.54
C ASN A 93 10.81 15.22 1.54
N LEU A 94 9.60 14.72 1.29
CA LEU A 94 9.40 13.29 1.06
C LEU A 94 10.09 12.88 -0.24
N LEU A 95 10.75 11.72 -0.24
CA LEU A 95 11.34 11.15 -1.45
C LEU A 95 10.26 10.50 -2.31
N PRO A 96 10.32 10.59 -3.66
CA PRO A 96 9.41 9.84 -4.52
C PRO A 96 9.67 8.33 -4.37
N GLU A 97 8.63 7.57 -4.06
CA GLU A 97 8.66 6.10 -4.01
C GLU A 97 8.49 5.50 -5.41
N TYR A 98 7.57 6.07 -6.18
CA TYR A 98 7.20 5.57 -7.50
C TYR A 98 6.76 6.72 -8.39
N GLU A 99 7.21 6.71 -9.64
CA GLU A 99 6.78 7.65 -10.67
C GLU A 99 6.52 6.86 -11.97
N GLY A 100 5.26 6.80 -12.38
CA GLY A 100 4.85 5.99 -13.52
C GLY A 100 3.33 5.78 -13.58
N ILE A 101 2.88 4.93 -14.50
CA ILE A 101 1.47 4.51 -14.53
C ILE A 101 1.19 3.58 -13.35
N ALA A 102 0.14 3.88 -12.59
CA ALA A 102 -0.31 3.07 -11.48
C ALA A 102 -1.84 2.89 -11.52
N GLY A 103 -2.28 1.69 -11.16
CA GLY A 103 -3.69 1.33 -11.05
C GLY A 103 -4.19 1.34 -9.62
N ASP A 104 -5.38 1.89 -9.37
CA ASP A 104 -6.13 1.68 -8.13
C ASP A 104 -7.46 0.97 -8.40
N CYS A 105 -7.88 0.07 -7.51
CA CYS A 105 -9.16 -0.61 -7.61
C CYS A 105 -9.72 -0.99 -6.24
N GLY A 106 -11.01 -1.33 -6.20
CA GLY A 106 -11.69 -1.73 -4.95
C GLY A 106 -11.03 -2.92 -4.25
N ALA A 107 -10.49 -3.88 -5.00
CA ALA A 107 -9.78 -5.02 -4.41
C ALA A 107 -8.47 -4.60 -3.73
N VAL A 108 -7.70 -3.67 -4.32
CA VAL A 108 -6.47 -3.16 -3.69
C VAL A 108 -6.81 -2.34 -2.45
N LYS A 109 -7.86 -1.52 -2.50
CA LYS A 109 -8.31 -0.74 -1.34
C LYS A 109 -8.67 -1.62 -0.14
N ASN A 110 -9.37 -2.73 -0.37
CA ASN A 110 -9.86 -3.60 0.70
C ASN A 110 -8.79 -4.59 1.18
N PHE A 111 -7.98 -5.13 0.27
CA PHE A 111 -7.01 -6.20 0.57
C PHE A 111 -5.55 -5.74 0.60
N GLY A 112 -5.30 -4.47 0.34
CA GLY A 112 -3.99 -3.83 0.33
C GLY A 112 -3.16 -4.12 1.57
N MET A 113 -3.76 -3.96 2.76
CA MET A 113 -3.10 -4.25 4.04
C MET A 113 -2.79 -5.73 4.21
N LYS A 114 -3.72 -6.61 3.82
CA LYS A 114 -3.56 -8.07 3.97
C LYS A 114 -2.37 -8.57 3.15
N VAL A 115 -2.30 -8.14 1.88
CA VAL A 115 -1.20 -8.50 0.98
C VAL A 115 0.11 -7.85 1.43
N ALA A 116 0.10 -6.58 1.85
CA ALA A 116 1.29 -5.89 2.35
C ALA A 116 1.90 -6.57 3.58
N ARG A 117 1.08 -6.98 4.56
CA ARG A 117 1.56 -7.69 5.76
C ARG A 117 2.24 -9.01 5.40
N ARG A 118 1.67 -9.76 4.46
CA ARG A 118 2.26 -11.01 3.97
C ARG A 118 3.64 -10.76 3.35
N ASP A 119 3.80 -9.65 2.65
CA ASP A 119 5.05 -9.26 2.00
C ASP A 119 6.04 -8.56 2.98
N GLY A 120 5.68 -8.46 4.27
CA GLY A 120 6.53 -7.89 5.32
C GLY A 120 6.46 -6.37 5.47
N TYR A 121 5.46 -5.72 4.86
CA TYR A 121 5.24 -4.28 4.93
C TYR A 121 4.21 -3.89 5.99
N MET A 122 4.45 -2.74 6.62
CA MET A 122 3.59 -2.16 7.66
C MET A 122 2.46 -1.30 7.11
N MET A 123 2.64 -0.74 5.91
CA MET A 123 1.69 0.12 5.23
C MET A 123 0.92 -0.66 4.16
N PRO A 124 -0.37 -0.34 3.90
CA PRO A 124 -1.14 -1.02 2.87
C PRO A 124 -0.64 -0.66 1.47
N TYR A 125 -0.65 -1.64 0.57
CA TYR A 125 -0.62 -1.34 -0.86
C TYR A 125 -1.90 -0.59 -1.24
N LYS A 126 -1.75 0.54 -1.93
CA LYS A 126 -2.86 1.34 -2.45
C LYS A 126 -2.96 1.27 -3.97
N TYR A 127 -1.84 0.96 -4.62
CA TYR A 127 -1.72 0.95 -6.06
C TYR A 127 -1.05 -0.33 -6.54
N VAL A 128 -1.28 -0.66 -7.81
CA VAL A 128 -0.53 -1.66 -8.56
C VAL A 128 0.26 -0.95 -9.66
N ASP A 129 1.46 -1.43 -9.96
CA ASP A 129 2.24 -0.91 -11.08
C ASP A 129 1.66 -1.38 -12.43
N VAL A 130 2.19 -0.80 -13.51
CA VAL A 130 1.79 -1.14 -14.88
C VAL A 130 2.06 -2.61 -15.23
N GLN A 131 3.14 -3.20 -14.71
CA GLN A 131 3.49 -4.59 -15.02
C GLN A 131 2.52 -5.59 -14.37
N HIS A 132 2.13 -5.33 -13.12
CA HIS A 132 1.10 -6.10 -12.45
C HIS A 132 -0.24 -5.93 -13.18
N ALA A 133 -0.56 -4.70 -13.58
CA ALA A 133 -1.79 -4.41 -14.31
C ALA A 133 -1.90 -5.19 -15.62
N PHE A 134 -0.84 -5.26 -16.44
CA PHE A 134 -0.88 -6.06 -17.67
C PHE A 134 -1.20 -7.54 -17.40
N LYS A 135 -0.50 -8.15 -16.44
CA LYS A 135 -0.67 -9.59 -16.14
C LYS A 135 -1.99 -9.91 -15.47
N ALA A 136 -2.41 -9.04 -14.56
CA ALA A 136 -3.43 -9.36 -13.58
C ALA A 136 -4.74 -8.65 -13.88
N CYS A 137 -4.73 -7.53 -14.62
CA CYS A 137 -5.95 -6.82 -14.98
C CYS A 137 -6.30 -6.97 -16.45
N CYS A 138 -5.30 -7.06 -17.35
CA CYS A 138 -5.52 -7.19 -18.79
C CYS A 138 -5.40 -8.62 -19.34
N ASP A 139 -4.58 -9.48 -18.72
CA ASP A 139 -4.41 -10.89 -19.11
C ASP A 139 -5.28 -11.83 -18.26
N ASN A 140 -4.94 -12.05 -16.99
CA ASN A 140 -5.65 -13.01 -16.15
C ASN A 140 -5.84 -12.54 -14.69
N PRO A 141 -7.07 -12.09 -14.33
CA PRO A 141 -7.43 -11.68 -12.97
C PRO A 141 -7.15 -12.71 -11.87
N LYS A 142 -7.16 -14.01 -12.18
CA LYS A 142 -6.87 -15.06 -11.20
C LYS A 142 -5.40 -15.07 -10.76
N ARG A 143 -4.51 -14.33 -11.42
CA ARG A 143 -3.12 -14.12 -10.99
C ARG A 143 -2.97 -12.96 -10.01
N CYS A 144 -4.01 -12.14 -9.83
CA CYS A 144 -3.98 -10.99 -8.92
C CYS A 144 -4.23 -11.43 -7.48
N PRO A 145 -3.30 -11.20 -6.52
CA PRO A 145 -3.51 -11.56 -5.13
C PRO A 145 -4.70 -10.80 -4.51
N PHE A 146 -4.94 -9.56 -4.93
CA PHE A 146 -6.07 -8.77 -4.44
C PHE A 146 -7.41 -9.35 -4.90
N TYR A 147 -7.49 -9.75 -6.17
CA TYR A 147 -8.69 -10.39 -6.74
C TYR A 147 -9.00 -11.73 -6.06
N LEU A 148 -7.99 -12.57 -5.84
CA LEU A 148 -8.17 -13.87 -5.18
C LEU A 148 -8.68 -13.72 -3.75
N ASN A 149 -8.17 -12.74 -3.00
CA ASN A 149 -8.69 -12.45 -1.66
C ASN A 149 -10.15 -11.97 -1.70
N ALA A 150 -10.48 -11.13 -2.67
CA ALA A 150 -11.82 -10.60 -2.84
C ALA A 150 -12.86 -11.68 -3.20
N ILE A 151 -12.48 -12.63 -4.06
CA ILE A 151 -13.33 -13.79 -4.36
C ILE A 151 -13.47 -14.71 -3.15
N GLY A 152 -12.38 -14.98 -2.44
CA GLY A 152 -12.41 -15.82 -1.25
C GLY A 152 -13.43 -15.31 -0.23
N GLU A 153 -13.38 -14.03 0.12
CA GLU A 153 -14.35 -13.45 1.05
C GLU A 153 -15.77 -13.44 0.52
N ALA A 154 -15.98 -13.18 -0.78
CA ALA A 154 -17.31 -13.26 -1.37
C ALA A 154 -17.89 -14.68 -1.26
N THR A 155 -17.09 -15.72 -1.55
CA THR A 155 -17.53 -17.11 -1.43
C THR A 155 -17.84 -17.52 0.01
N GLU A 156 -17.03 -17.08 0.98
CA GLU A 156 -17.29 -17.33 2.40
C GLU A 156 -18.57 -16.64 2.88
N MET A 157 -18.82 -15.41 2.44
CA MET A 157 -20.04 -14.68 2.79
C MET A 157 -21.28 -15.37 2.22
N THR A 158 -21.26 -15.79 0.95
CA THR A 158 -22.37 -16.54 0.34
C THR A 158 -22.62 -17.86 1.04
N ALA A 159 -21.57 -18.62 1.38
CA ALA A 159 -21.70 -19.87 2.10
C ALA A 159 -22.31 -19.70 3.50
N LYS A 160 -21.98 -18.60 4.21
CA LYS A 160 -22.59 -18.26 5.50
C LYS A 160 -24.07 -17.89 5.37
N MET A 161 -24.47 -17.21 4.29
CA MET A 161 -25.86 -16.87 4.03
C MET A 161 -26.73 -18.09 3.71
N GLN A 162 -26.20 -19.08 2.99
CA GLN A 162 -26.93 -20.31 2.64
C GLN A 162 -27.13 -21.28 3.81
N ARG A 163 -26.41 -21.08 4.92
CA ARG A 163 -26.52 -21.89 6.15
C ARG A 163 -27.47 -21.29 7.19
N ARG A 164 -28.08 -20.15 6.89
CA ARG A 164 -29.11 -19.50 7.71
C ARG A 164 -30.48 -19.79 7.11
#